data_AF-S7T7P0-F1
#
_entry.id   AF-S7T7P0-F1
#
_cell.length_a   1.000
_cell.length_b   1.000
_cell.length_c   1.000
_cell.angle_alpha   90.00
_cell.angle_beta   90.00
_cell.angle_gamma   90.00
#
_symmetry.space_group_name_H-M   'P 1'
#
loop_
_entity.id
_entity.type
_entity.pdbx_description
1 polymer ?
#
loop_
_entity_poly.entity_id
_entity_poly.type
_entity_poly.pdbx_seq_one_letter_code
_entity_poly.pdbx_strand_id
1 'polypeptide(L)'
;MDGFQEWYTHTALIIARIIESIGIVVLVLGVGSTFVRYLRDRFLAGGQRQESYRSALGKDILLGLEFLVAADIIGTVAVHPSYQSLGVLGLLVLIRTFLSFALEIEIEGHFPWKKTEHEIRRLQAENARLAQQAAARETA
;
A
#
# COMPACT_ATOMS: atom_id res chain seq x y z
N MET A 1 -23.21 -14.60 -30.59
CA MET A 1 -21.94 -14.90 -29.89
C MET A 1 -22.03 -14.37 -28.45
N ASP A 2 -23.19 -14.52 -27.83
CA ASP A 2 -23.61 -13.58 -26.77
C ASP A 2 -23.45 -14.23 -25.38
N GLY A 3 -23.55 -15.56 -25.32
CA GLY A 3 -23.38 -16.34 -24.08
C GLY A 3 -21.95 -16.36 -23.51
N PHE A 4 -20.91 -16.17 -24.33
CA PHE A 4 -19.53 -16.06 -23.82
C PHE A 4 -19.33 -14.76 -23.02
N GLN A 5 -19.92 -13.67 -23.50
CA GLN A 5 -19.82 -12.36 -22.85
C GLN A 5 -20.62 -12.33 -21.54
N GLU A 6 -21.84 -12.88 -21.53
CA GLU A 6 -22.64 -13.00 -20.30
C GLU A 6 -21.95 -13.84 -19.21
N TRP A 7 -21.35 -14.98 -19.58
CA TRP A 7 -20.60 -15.84 -18.65
C TRP A 7 -19.36 -15.13 -18.09
N TYR A 8 -18.63 -14.41 -18.94
CA TYR A 8 -17.44 -13.67 -18.53
C TYR A 8 -17.78 -12.55 -17.55
N THR A 9 -18.78 -11.72 -17.87
CA THR A 9 -19.22 -10.62 -17.00
C THR A 9 -19.72 -11.12 -15.65
N HIS A 10 -20.53 -12.19 -15.62
CA HIS A 10 -21.01 -12.78 -14.36
C HIS A 10 -19.86 -13.31 -13.50
N THR A 11 -18.91 -14.04 -14.11
CA THR A 11 -17.78 -14.61 -13.38
C THR A 11 -16.87 -13.49 -12.83
N ALA A 12 -16.58 -12.48 -13.64
CA ALA A 12 -15.76 -11.35 -13.22
C ALA A 12 -16.40 -10.54 -12.07
N LEU A 13 -17.72 -10.33 -12.13
CA LEU A 13 -18.45 -9.65 -11.04
C LEU A 13 -18.41 -10.43 -9.72
N ILE A 14 -18.55 -11.76 -9.78
CA ILE A 14 -18.45 -12.61 -8.59
C ILE A 14 -17.05 -12.52 -7.99
N ILE A 15 -16.00 -12.62 -8.82
CA ILE A 15 -14.61 -12.51 -8.37
C ILE A 15 -14.35 -11.13 -7.76
N ALA A 16 -14.77 -10.05 -8.44
CA ALA A 16 -14.64 -8.69 -7.93
C ALA A 16 -15.29 -8.54 -6.55
N ARG A 17 -16.53 -9.04 -6.38
CA ARG A 17 -17.27 -8.96 -5.10
C ARG A 17 -16.58 -9.75 -3.98
N ILE A 18 -16.01 -10.91 -4.29
CA ILE A 18 -15.25 -11.70 -3.31
C ILE A 18 -13.99 -10.93 -2.87
N ILE A 19 -13.22 -10.40 -3.82
CA ILE A 19 -12.00 -9.63 -3.52
C ILE A 19 -12.34 -8.35 -2.77
N GLU A 20 -13.41 -7.65 -3.16
CA GLU A 20 -13.95 -6.48 -2.47
C GLU A 20 -14.28 -6.82 -1.01
N SER A 21 -15.00 -7.92 -0.79
CA SER A 21 -15.36 -8.39 0.55
C SER A 21 -14.12 -8.73 1.39
N ILE A 22 -13.12 -9.40 0.80
CA ILE A 22 -11.85 -9.71 1.47
C ILE A 22 -11.13 -8.41 1.85
N GLY A 23 -11.03 -7.45 0.93
CA GLY A 23 -10.39 -6.16 1.18
C GLY A 23 -11.07 -5.39 2.32
N ILE A 24 -12.41 -5.35 2.33
CA ILE A 24 -13.20 -4.75 3.42
C ILE A 24 -12.91 -5.46 4.74
N VAL A 25 -12.92 -6.80 4.77
CA VAL A 25 -12.66 -7.58 5.99
C VAL A 25 -11.25 -7.31 6.52
N VAL A 26 -10.23 -7.35 5.66
CA VAL A 26 -8.84 -7.07 6.03
C VAL A 26 -8.70 -5.65 6.60
N LEU A 27 -9.30 -4.66 5.94
CA LEU A 27 -9.29 -3.27 6.38
C LEU A 27 -9.94 -3.11 7.76
N VAL A 28 -11.16 -3.66 7.93
CA VAL A 28 -11.91 -3.55 9.18
C VAL A 28 -11.19 -4.26 10.32
N LEU A 29 -10.64 -5.46 10.09
CA LEU A 29 -9.92 -6.21 11.12
C LEU A 29 -8.60 -5.55 11.50
N GLY A 30 -7.83 -5.04 10.52
CA GLY A 30 -6.58 -4.33 10.78
C GLY A 30 -6.81 -3.07 11.61
N VAL A 31 -7.66 -2.17 11.09
CA VAL A 31 -8.03 -0.91 11.78
C VAL A 31 -8.63 -1.20 13.16
N GLY A 32 -9.54 -2.18 13.26
CA GLY A 32 -10.17 -2.57 14.52
C GLY A 32 -9.17 -3.10 15.55
N SER A 33 -8.24 -3.96 15.14
CA SER A 33 -7.18 -4.48 16.01
C SER A 33 -6.30 -3.36 16.55
N THR A 34 -5.85 -2.45 15.69
CA THR A 34 -5.03 -1.32 16.07
C THR A 34 -5.78 -0.33 16.96
N PHE A 35 -7.08 -0.11 16.71
CA PHE A 35 -7.96 0.71 17.56
C PHE A 35 -8.16 0.11 18.96
N VAL A 36 -8.43 -1.20 19.07
CA VAL A 36 -8.58 -1.89 20.37
C VAL A 36 -7.29 -1.79 21.19
N ARG A 37 -6.13 -2.00 20.56
CA ARG A 37 -4.82 -1.84 21.23
C ARG A 37 -4.62 -0.42 21.74
N TYR A 38 -4.98 0.58 20.95
CA TYR A 38 -4.92 1.99 21.35
C TYR A 38 -5.79 2.29 22.57
N LEU A 39 -7.05 1.86 22.56
CA LEU A 39 -7.95 2.06 23.72
C LEU A 39 -7.38 1.36 24.96
N ARG A 40 -6.94 0.10 24.82
CA ARG A 40 -6.35 -0.66 25.93
C ARG A 40 -5.15 0.08 26.54
N ASP A 41 -4.21 0.51 25.71
CA ASP A 41 -2.99 1.18 26.18
C ASP A 41 -3.30 2.58 26.74
N ARG A 42 -4.33 3.27 26.23
CA ARG A 42 -4.75 4.57 26.74
C ARG A 42 -5.42 4.48 28.10
N PHE A 43 -6.27 3.48 28.32
CA PHE A 43 -7.00 3.30 29.58
C PHE A 43 -6.22 2.52 30.64
N LEU A 44 -5.29 1.62 30.26
CA LEU A 44 -4.58 0.75 31.21
C LEU A 44 -3.10 1.13 31.45
N ALA A 45 -2.42 1.83 30.53
CA ALA A 45 -0.95 1.94 30.54
C ALA A 45 -0.38 3.37 30.65
N GLY A 46 -1.17 4.39 31.00
CA GLY A 46 -0.63 5.70 31.36
C GLY A 46 0.01 6.52 30.22
N GLY A 47 -0.23 6.14 28.95
CA GLY A 47 -0.10 6.99 27.76
C GLY A 47 1.26 7.61 27.47
N GLN A 48 2.14 6.89 26.75
CA GLN A 48 3.34 7.50 26.13
C GLN A 48 3.70 6.95 24.73
N ARG A 49 2.79 6.29 24.00
CA ARG A 49 3.12 5.65 22.70
C ARG A 49 2.21 6.04 21.53
N GLN A 50 1.99 7.35 21.36
CA GLN A 50 1.09 7.88 20.32
C GLN A 50 1.62 7.72 18.88
N GLU A 51 2.94 7.81 18.67
CA GLU A 51 3.51 7.71 17.32
C GLU A 51 3.40 6.31 16.71
N SER A 52 3.52 5.24 17.51
CA SER A 52 3.42 3.86 17.02
C SER A 52 2.01 3.51 16.50
N TYR A 53 0.96 4.17 17.01
CA TYR A 53 -0.42 3.94 16.60
C TYR A 53 -0.68 4.41 15.17
N ARG A 54 -0.24 5.62 14.82
CA ARG A 54 -0.46 6.19 13.48
C ARG A 54 0.24 5.37 12.39
N SER A 55 1.48 4.93 12.66
CA SER A 55 2.22 4.05 11.74
C SER A 55 1.55 2.68 11.58
N ALA A 56 1.03 2.08 12.66
CA ALA A 56 0.32 0.81 12.59
C ALA A 56 -1.00 0.93 11.81
N LEU A 57 -1.80 1.96 12.10
CA LEU A 57 -3.04 2.23 11.37
C LEU A 57 -2.78 2.45 9.88
N GLY A 58 -1.77 3.25 9.54
CA GLY A 58 -1.43 3.53 8.15
C GLY A 58 -1.09 2.25 7.37
N LYS A 59 -0.36 1.30 8.00
CA LYS A 59 -0.03 0.00 7.41
C LYS A 59 -1.27 -0.89 7.21
N ASP A 60 -2.16 -0.93 8.21
CA ASP A 60 -3.41 -1.70 8.13
C ASP A 60 -4.33 -1.18 7.02
N ILE A 61 -4.43 0.16 6.88
CA ILE A 61 -5.21 0.81 5.82
C ILE A 61 -4.57 0.53 4.45
N LEU A 62 -3.25 0.65 4.32
CA LEU A 62 -2.54 0.42 3.06
C LEU A 62 -2.78 -1.02 2.54
N LEU A 63 -2.70 -2.02 3.43
CA LEU A 63 -2.97 -3.41 3.08
C LEU A 63 -4.42 -3.60 2.60
N GLY A 64 -5.41 -3.02 3.31
CA GLY A 64 -6.81 -3.07 2.87
C GLY A 64 -7.03 -2.44 1.49
N LEU A 65 -6.37 -1.31 1.23
CA LEU A 65 -6.41 -0.60 -0.06
C LEU A 65 -5.72 -1.36 -1.20
N GLU A 66 -4.79 -2.28 -0.92
CA GLU A 66 -4.21 -3.15 -1.94
C GLU A 66 -5.26 -4.12 -2.50
N PHE A 67 -6.03 -4.76 -1.62
CA PHE A 67 -7.11 -5.67 -2.00
C PHE A 67 -8.29 -4.96 -2.67
N LEU A 68 -8.71 -3.80 -2.13
CA LEU A 68 -9.85 -3.06 -2.67
C LEU A 68 -9.64 -2.67 -4.13
N VAL A 69 -8.42 -2.32 -4.53
CA VAL A 69 -8.21 -1.94 -5.93
C VAL A 69 -8.02 -3.12 -6.86
N ALA A 70 -7.55 -4.26 -6.36
CA ALA A 70 -7.63 -5.48 -7.16
C ALA A 70 -9.09 -5.75 -7.54
N ALA A 71 -10.04 -5.56 -6.60
CA ALA A 71 -11.47 -5.66 -6.89
C ALA A 71 -11.96 -4.60 -7.88
N ASP A 72 -11.55 -3.33 -7.70
CA ASP A 72 -11.97 -2.23 -8.56
C ASP A 72 -11.52 -2.42 -10.02
N ILE A 73 -10.28 -2.85 -10.25
CA ILE A 73 -9.74 -3.13 -11.59
C ILE A 73 -10.53 -4.26 -12.26
N ILE A 74 -10.78 -5.36 -11.55
CA ILE A 74 -11.51 -6.51 -12.09
C ILE A 74 -12.96 -6.11 -12.41
N GLY A 75 -13.61 -5.37 -11.52
CA GLY A 75 -15.00 -4.92 -11.70
C GLY A 75 -15.19 -3.94 -12.86
N THR A 76 -14.22 -3.04 -13.11
CA THR A 76 -14.36 -2.04 -14.18
C THR A 76 -13.85 -2.51 -15.54
N VAL A 77 -12.74 -3.25 -15.61
CA VAL A 77 -12.15 -3.69 -16.90
C VAL A 77 -12.95 -4.83 -17.54
N ALA A 78 -13.53 -5.73 -16.74
CA ALA A 78 -14.15 -6.96 -17.26
C ALA A 78 -15.61 -6.81 -17.72
N VAL A 79 -16.32 -5.77 -17.28
CA VAL A 79 -17.78 -5.69 -17.45
C VAL A 79 -18.17 -5.04 -18.78
N HIS A 80 -17.66 -3.84 -19.10
CA HIS A 80 -17.85 -3.20 -20.41
C HIS A 80 -16.76 -2.13 -20.66
N PRO A 81 -15.82 -2.35 -21.59
CA PRO A 81 -14.84 -1.34 -21.97
C PRO A 81 -15.50 -0.24 -22.80
N SER A 82 -16.07 0.76 -22.12
CA SER A 82 -16.60 2.00 -22.72
C SER A 82 -15.78 3.20 -22.26
N TYR A 83 -15.81 4.31 -23.00
CA TYR A 83 -15.16 5.57 -22.57
C TYR A 83 -15.67 6.06 -21.21
N GLN A 84 -16.94 5.80 -20.87
CA GLN A 84 -17.50 6.13 -19.57
C GLN A 84 -16.92 5.24 -18.46
N SER A 85 -16.83 3.93 -18.69
CA SER A 85 -16.19 2.98 -17.77
C SER A 85 -14.71 3.31 -17.56
N LEU A 86 -14.00 3.69 -18.64
CA LEU A 86 -12.61 4.16 -18.58
C LEU A 86 -12.47 5.47 -17.79
N GLY A 87 -13.44 6.38 -17.90
CA GLY A 87 -13.47 7.62 -17.10
C GLY A 87 -13.62 7.35 -15.61
N VAL A 88 -14.53 6.44 -15.23
CA VAL A 88 -14.69 5.99 -13.83
C VAL A 88 -13.42 5.30 -13.33
N LEU A 89 -12.83 4.41 -14.13
CA LEU A 89 -11.56 3.75 -13.81
C LEU A 89 -10.43 4.77 -13.63
N GLY A 90 -10.32 5.76 -14.52
CA GLY A 90 -9.32 6.83 -14.42
C GLY A 90 -9.47 7.65 -13.15
N LEU A 91 -10.71 8.02 -12.79
CA LEU A 91 -11.00 8.71 -11.54
C LEU A 91 -10.65 7.85 -10.32
N LEU A 92 -10.99 6.56 -10.34
CA LEU A 92 -10.69 5.62 -9.26
C LEU A 92 -9.19 5.47 -9.06
N VAL A 93 -8.42 5.29 -10.14
CA VAL A 93 -6.95 5.23 -10.11
C VAL A 93 -6.37 6.52 -9.53
N LEU A 94 -6.91 7.68 -9.91
CA LEU A 94 -6.47 8.98 -9.40
C LEU A 94 -6.71 9.11 -7.90
N ILE A 95 -7.92 8.79 -7.43
CA ILE A 95 -8.27 8.81 -6.00
C ILE A 95 -7.38 7.85 -5.22
N ARG A 96 -7.21 6.60 -5.71
CA ARG A 96 -6.36 5.60 -5.05
C ARG A 96 -4.91 6.06 -4.97
N THR A 97 -4.37 6.58 -6.06
CA THR A 97 -2.99 7.06 -6.12
C THR A 97 -2.80 8.18 -5.10
N PHE A 98 -3.72 9.15 -5.08
CA PHE A 98 -3.66 10.25 -4.11
C PHE A 98 -3.75 9.77 -2.66
N LEU A 99 -4.69 8.87 -2.33
CA LEU A 99 -4.87 8.36 -0.97
C LEU A 99 -3.69 7.51 -0.50
N SER A 100 -3.22 6.59 -1.35
CA SER A 100 -2.07 5.72 -1.03
C SER A 100 -0.82 6.58 -0.83
N PHE A 101 -0.62 7.58 -1.69
CA PHE A 101 0.48 8.53 -1.60
C PHE A 101 0.41 9.41 -0.34
N ALA A 102 -0.78 9.93 -0.01
CA ALA A 102 -0.98 10.74 1.19
C ALA A 102 -0.69 9.94 2.47
N LEU A 103 -1.15 8.69 2.53
CA LEU A 103 -0.89 7.78 3.65
C LEU A 103 0.60 7.43 3.76
N GLU A 104 1.27 7.15 2.64
CA GLU A 104 2.70 6.84 2.63
C GLU A 104 3.52 8.02 3.15
N ILE A 105 3.20 9.26 2.76
CA ILE A 105 3.83 10.47 3.30
C ILE A 105 3.54 10.65 4.80
N GLU A 106 2.31 10.40 5.23
CA GLU A 106 1.96 10.50 6.66
C GLU A 106 2.74 9.49 7.51
N ILE A 107 2.98 8.29 6.97
CA ILE A 107 3.71 7.21 7.66
C ILE A 107 5.23 7.45 7.63
N GLU A 108 5.80 7.80 6.47
CA GLU A 108 7.25 7.96 6.29
C GLU A 108 7.76 9.35 6.71
N GLY A 109 6.88 10.36 6.77
CA GLY A 109 7.23 11.74 7.11
C GLY A 109 8.05 12.47 6.03
N HIS A 110 8.33 11.81 4.91
CA HIS A 110 9.02 12.37 3.75
C HIS A 110 8.37 11.88 2.46
N PHE A 111 8.53 12.65 1.39
CA PHE A 111 8.07 12.22 0.07
C PHE A 111 8.75 10.92 -0.38
N PRO A 112 8.08 10.03 -1.14
CA PRO A 112 8.64 8.73 -1.52
C PRO A 112 9.86 8.85 -2.45
N TRP A 113 9.97 9.95 -3.21
CA TRP A 113 11.17 10.27 -3.99
C TRP A 113 12.34 10.79 -3.15
N LYS A 114 12.18 10.97 -1.83
CA LYS A 114 13.26 11.27 -0.88
C LYS A 114 13.90 10.00 -0.29
N LYS A 115 13.86 8.86 -0.98
CA LYS A 115 14.64 7.68 -0.58
C LYS A 115 16.16 7.98 -0.59
N THR A 116 16.61 8.25 0.63
CA THR A 116 17.89 7.86 1.22
C THR A 116 19.16 8.46 0.63
N GLU A 117 19.29 9.78 0.80
CA GLU A 117 20.62 10.41 0.84
C GLU A 117 21.55 9.67 1.83
N HIS A 118 20.99 9.07 2.89
CA HIS A 118 21.71 8.22 3.84
C HIS A 118 22.18 6.85 3.29
N GLU A 119 21.46 6.24 2.33
CA GLU A 119 21.83 4.94 1.73
C GLU A 119 22.87 5.16 0.66
N ILE A 120 22.71 6.20 -0.15
CA ILE A 120 23.74 6.65 -1.09
C ILE A 120 25.04 6.97 -0.34
N ARG A 121 24.96 7.72 0.77
CA ARG A 121 26.15 8.02 1.61
C ARG A 121 26.76 6.78 2.25
N ARG A 122 25.95 5.79 2.67
CA ARG A 122 26.45 4.51 3.21
C ARG A 122 27.17 3.68 2.15
N LEU A 123 26.56 3.52 0.97
CA LEU A 123 27.15 2.80 -0.15
C LEU A 123 28.43 3.47 -0.64
N GLN A 124 28.48 4.80 -0.64
CA GLN A 124 29.70 5.56 -0.93
C GLN A 124 30.79 5.33 0.13
N ALA A 125 30.44 5.36 1.42
CA ALA A 125 31.39 5.10 2.51
C ALA A 125 31.91 3.66 2.49
N GLU A 126 31.07 2.69 2.14
CA GLU A 126 31.45 1.28 2.01
C GLU A 126 32.35 1.05 0.80
N ASN A 127 32.01 1.58 -0.37
CA ASN A 127 32.86 1.52 -1.57
C ASN A 127 34.23 2.19 -1.33
N ALA A 128 34.27 3.33 -0.64
CA ALA A 128 35.54 3.99 -0.30
C ALA A 128 36.43 3.12 0.60
N ARG A 129 35.83 2.40 1.57
CA ARG A 129 36.55 1.45 2.43
C ARG A 129 37.06 0.24 1.66
N LEU A 130 36.26 -0.32 0.76
CA LEU A 130 36.67 -1.44 -0.09
C LEU A 130 37.83 -1.05 -1.02
N ALA A 131 37.79 0.14 -1.60
CA ALA A 131 38.88 0.67 -2.43
C ALA A 131 40.18 0.83 -1.62
N GLN A 132 40.09 1.34 -0.38
CA GLN A 132 41.24 1.46 0.52
C GLN A 132 41.83 0.08 0.89
N GLN A 133 40.97 -0.91 1.15
CA GLN A 133 41.41 -2.27 1.48
C GLN A 133 42.07 -2.98 0.29
N ALA A 134 41.57 -2.78 -0.93
CA ALA A 134 42.17 -3.32 -2.15
C ALA A 134 43.57 -2.71 -2.39
N ALA A 135 43.71 -1.39 -2.29
CA ALA A 135 44.99 -0.70 -2.46
C ALA A 135 46.04 -1.10 -1.40
N ALA A 136 45.61 -1.39 -0.17
CA ALA A 136 46.49 -1.87 0.90
C ALA A 136 46.94 -3.34 0.70
N ARG A 137 46.19 -4.14 -0.06
CA ARG A 137 46.57 -5.53 -0.39
C ARG A 137 47.55 -5.62 -1.55
N GLU A 138 47.55 -4.66 -2.47
CA GLU A 138 48.49 -4.62 -3.60
C GLU A 138 49.89 -4.10 -3.22
N THR A 139 50.00 -3.41 -2.08
CA THR A 139 51.27 -2.82 -1.60
C THR A 139 52.00 -3.66 -0.56
N ALA A 140 51.43 -4.80 -0.14
CA ALA A 140 51.98 -5.76 0.82
C ALA A 140 52.47 -7.03 0.12
#